data_AF-A0A957NL97-F1
#
_entry.id   AF-A0A957NL97-F1
#
_cell.length_a   1.000
_cell.length_b   1.000
_cell.length_c   1.000
_cell.angle_alpha   90.00
_cell.angle_beta   90.00
_cell.angle_gamma   90.00
#
_symmetry.space_group_name_H-M   'P 1'
#
loop_
_entity.id
_entity.type
_entity.pdbx_description
1 polymer ?
#
loop_
_entity_poly.entity_id
_entity_poly.type
_entity_poly.pdbx_seq_one_letter_code
_entity_poly.pdbx_strand_id
1 'polypeptide(L)'
;GDIGGSSGCNTYRSSVAAEAGGAPQAIALTPPIVTRMMCPEPVMTLENSFLPRLGAVTQWSYTAGNLALLYQLDDEVGALIFTPQPASE
;
A
#
# COMPACT_ATOMS: atom_id res chain seq x y z
N GLY A 1 -9.17 7.41 7.62
CA GLY A 1 -8.20 8.41 7.14
C GLY A 1 -7.90 8.12 5.69
N ASP A 2 -7.29 9.06 4.97
CA ASP A 2 -6.94 8.87 3.56
C ASP A 2 -5.42 8.80 3.39
N ILE A 3 -4.98 7.92 2.49
CA ILE A 3 -3.60 7.76 2.10
C ILE A 3 -3.47 7.96 0.60
N GLY A 4 -2.29 8.40 0.17
CA GLY A 4 -1.96 8.52 -1.23
C GLY A 4 -0.46 8.49 -1.45
N GLY A 5 -0.07 8.19 -2.68
CA GLY A 5 1.33 8.10 -3.06
C GLY A 5 1.50 7.95 -4.57
N SER A 6 2.72 7.61 -4.98
CA SER A 6 3.05 7.27 -6.37
C SER A 6 3.33 5.77 -6.47
N SER A 7 2.72 5.11 -7.45
CA SER A 7 3.00 3.72 -7.84
C SER A 7 4.08 3.64 -8.94
N GLY A 8 4.93 4.67 -9.03
CA GLY A 8 6.04 4.77 -9.99
C GLY A 8 5.75 5.77 -11.10
N CYS A 9 4.64 5.60 -11.81
CA CYS A 9 4.23 6.52 -12.88
C CYS A 9 2.82 7.07 -12.68
N ASN A 10 1.92 6.30 -12.07
CA ASN A 10 0.62 6.82 -11.62
C ASN A 10 0.66 7.24 -10.16
N THR A 11 -0.29 8.10 -9.81
CA THR A 11 -0.59 8.40 -8.41
C THR A 11 -1.77 7.54 -7.97
N TYR A 12 -1.74 7.09 -6.73
CA TYR A 12 -2.81 6.33 -6.12
C TYR A 12 -3.37 7.04 -4.89
N ARG A 13 -4.65 6.79 -4.61
CA ARG A 13 -5.32 7.18 -3.36
C ARG A 13 -6.14 6.01 -2.84
N SER A 14 -6.15 5.86 -1.52
CA SER A 14 -6.96 4.87 -0.82
C SER A 14 -7.39 5.43 0.52
N SER A 15 -8.52 4.97 1.04
CA SER A 15 -8.89 5.19 2.42
C SER A 15 -8.37 4.03 3.29
N VAL A 16 -8.03 4.35 4.53
CA VAL A 16 -7.63 3.40 5.58
C VAL A 16 -8.54 3.57 6.78
N ALA A 17 -9.01 2.44 7.30
CA ALA A 17 -9.81 2.37 8.52
C ALA A 17 -9.21 1.34 9.48
N ALA A 18 -9.35 1.56 10.78
CA ALA A 18 -9.07 0.53 11.77
C ALA A 18 -10.16 -0.55 11.70
N GLU A 19 -9.76 -1.82 11.80
CA GLU A 19 -10.69 -2.94 11.88
C GLU A 19 -11.45 -2.91 13.22
N ALA A 20 -12.78 -2.88 13.17
CA ALA A 20 -13.60 -2.80 14.37
C ALA A 20 -13.53 -4.11 15.17
N GLY A 21 -13.04 -4.03 16.41
CA GLY A 21 -12.81 -5.22 17.25
C GLY A 21 -11.56 -6.02 16.88
N GLY A 22 -10.74 -5.52 15.94
CA GLY A 22 -9.43 -6.07 15.60
C GLY A 22 -8.34 -5.66 16.59
N ALA A 23 -7.14 -6.20 16.39
CA ALA A 23 -5.95 -5.74 17.11
C ALA A 23 -5.65 -4.25 16.80
N PRO A 24 -4.90 -3.52 17.65
CA PRO A 24 -4.57 -2.11 17.41
C PRO A 24 -3.91 -1.83 16.06
N GLN A 25 -3.19 -2.84 15.55
CA GLN A 25 -2.53 -2.79 14.27
C GLN A 25 -3.37 -3.28 13.07
N ALA A 26 -4.57 -3.81 13.31
CA ALA A 26 -5.45 -4.32 12.25
C ALA A 26 -6.14 -3.15 11.53
N ILE A 27 -5.98 -3.12 10.21
CA ILE A 27 -6.50 -2.06 9.35
C ILE A 27 -7.08 -2.66 8.08
N ALA A 28 -8.06 -1.96 7.51
CA ALA A 28 -8.59 -2.24 6.19
C ALA A 28 -8.29 -1.07 5.26
N LEU A 29 -7.81 -1.37 4.06
CA LEU A 29 -7.68 -0.41 2.99
C LEU A 29 -8.75 -0.65 1.92
N THR A 30 -9.30 0.43 1.40
CA THR A 30 -10.13 0.35 0.19
C THR A 30 -9.27 0.03 -1.03
N PRO A 31 -9.81 -0.59 -2.08
CA PRO A 31 -9.09 -0.71 -3.34
C PRO A 31 -8.57 0.66 -3.82
N PRO A 32 -7.26 0.78 -4.16
CA PRO A 32 -6.69 2.07 -4.52
C PRO A 32 -7.24 2.58 -5.85
N ILE A 33 -7.58 3.86 -5.89
CA ILE A 33 -7.95 4.59 -7.11
C ILE A 33 -6.67 5.17 -7.71
N VAL A 34 -6.42 4.91 -8.99
CA VAL A 34 -5.19 5.33 -9.68
C VAL A 34 -5.46 6.21 -10.90
N THR A 35 -4.52 7.11 -11.18
CA THR A 35 -4.47 7.79 -12.49
C THR A 35 -4.12 6.80 -13.59
N ARG A 36 -4.54 7.06 -14.84
CA ARG A 36 -4.19 6.22 -16.00
C ARG A 36 -3.29 6.99 -16.96
N MET A 37 -2.00 7.04 -16.63
CA MET A 37 -0.96 7.50 -17.54
C MET A 37 -0.39 6.32 -18.32
N MET A 38 0.03 6.57 -19.56
CA MET A 38 0.72 5.57 -20.37
C MET A 38 2.16 5.46 -19.89
N CYS A 39 2.42 4.44 -19.09
CA CYS A 39 3.71 4.22 -18.46
C CYS A 39 4.55 3.21 -19.25
N PRO A 40 5.89 3.29 -19.21
CA PRO A 40 6.75 2.23 -19.74
C PRO A 40 6.43 0.89 -19.08
N GLU A 41 6.50 -0.22 -19.85
CA GLU A 41 6.24 -1.59 -19.40
C GLU A 41 6.88 -2.00 -18.06
N PRO A 42 8.14 -1.65 -17.72
CA PRO A 42 8.71 -2.03 -16.43
C PRO A 42 7.98 -1.37 -15.24
N VAL A 43 7.50 -0.14 -15.41
CA VAL A 43 6.78 0.59 -14.36
C VAL A 43 5.34 0.08 -14.23
N MET A 44 4.70 -0.24 -15.36
CA MET A 44 3.36 -0.81 -15.37
C MET A 44 3.33 -2.20 -14.70
N THR A 45 4.37 -3.01 -14.88
CA THR A 45 4.50 -4.32 -14.23
C THR A 45 4.62 -4.19 -12.70
N LEU A 46 5.41 -3.21 -12.24
CA LEU A 46 5.51 -2.89 -10.82
C LEU A 46 4.16 -2.49 -10.23
N GLU A 47 3.45 -1.58 -10.92
CA GLU A 47 2.14 -1.09 -10.50
C GLU A 47 1.10 -2.21 -10.40
N ASN A 48 1.02 -3.07 -11.42
CA ASN A 48 0.10 -4.22 -11.42
C ASN A 48 0.39 -5.23 -10.30
N SER A 49 1.63 -5.30 -9.82
CA SER A 49 1.99 -6.14 -8.67
C SER A 49 1.72 -5.44 -7.33
N PHE A 50 1.92 -4.12 -7.27
CA PHE A 50 1.84 -3.32 -6.05
C PHE A 50 0.39 -3.04 -5.61
N LEU A 51 -0.46 -2.57 -6.54
CA LEU A 51 -1.82 -2.10 -6.20
C LEU A 51 -2.73 -3.18 -5.61
N PRO A 52 -2.76 -4.43 -6.13
CA PRO A 52 -3.58 -5.49 -5.55
C PRO A 52 -3.12 -5.84 -4.12
N ARG A 53 -1.80 -5.89 -3.90
CA ARG A 53 -1.22 -6.15 -2.57
C ARG A 53 -1.55 -5.04 -1.58
N LEU A 54 -1.51 -3.78 -2.01
CA LEU A 54 -1.88 -2.63 -1.18
C LEU A 54 -3.37 -2.70 -0.78
N GLY A 55 -4.25 -3.08 -1.70
CA GLY A 55 -5.69 -3.26 -1.43
C GLY A 55 -6.00 -4.48 -0.55
N ALA A 56 -5.07 -5.41 -0.40
CA ALA A 56 -5.19 -6.62 0.40
C ALA A 56 -4.50 -6.54 1.78
N VAL A 57 -4.08 -5.33 2.18
CA VAL A 57 -3.45 -5.11 3.48
C VAL A 57 -4.47 -5.26 4.59
N THR A 58 -4.09 -6.03 5.61
CA THR A 58 -4.91 -6.33 6.79
C THR A 58 -4.28 -5.80 8.08
N GLN A 59 -2.98 -5.50 8.05
CA GLN A 59 -2.25 -5.09 9.24
C GLN A 59 -1.08 -4.18 8.90
N TRP A 60 -0.73 -3.28 9.82
CA TRP A 60 0.48 -2.48 9.74
C TRP A 60 1.44 -2.79 10.89
N SER A 61 2.72 -2.49 10.71
CA SER A 61 3.72 -2.55 11.77
C SER A 61 4.89 -1.63 11.44
N TYR A 62 5.73 -1.35 12.43
CA TYR A 62 7.03 -0.73 12.21
C TYR A 62 8.13 -1.75 12.51
N THR A 63 9.04 -1.94 11.56
CA THR A 63 10.19 -2.83 11.70
C THR A 63 11.46 -2.12 11.28
N ALA A 64 12.44 -2.04 12.19
CA ALA A 64 13.72 -1.36 11.97
C ALA A 64 13.56 0.09 11.40
N GLY A 65 12.53 0.82 11.84
CA GLY A 65 12.26 2.18 11.38
C GLY A 65 11.49 2.27 10.05
N ASN A 66 11.19 1.13 9.41
CA ASN A 66 10.40 1.07 8.18
C ASN A 66 8.94 0.73 8.51
N LEU A 67 8.02 1.28 7.73
CA LEU A 67 6.61 0.88 7.76
C LEU A 67 6.48 -0.45 7.00
N ALA A 68 5.89 -1.45 7.65
CA ALA A 68 5.52 -2.72 7.05
C ALA A 68 4.00 -2.82 6.96
N LEU A 69 3.47 -3.01 5.75
CA LEU A 69 2.06 -3.32 5.53
C LEU A 69 1.94 -4.79 5.18
N LEU A 70 1.33 -5.57 6.07
CA LEU A 70 1.10 -7.00 5.88
C LEU A 70 -0.17 -7.17 5.06
N TYR A 71 -0.09 -7.97 4.00
CA TYR A 71 -1.20 -8.28 3.13
C TYR A 71 -1.42 -9.79 3.03
N GLN A 72 -2.65 -10.14 2.72
CA GLN A 72 -3.05 -11.49 2.35
C GLN A 72 -3.90 -11.40 1.09
N LEU A 73 -3.34 -11.84 -0.02
CA LEU A 73 -4.00 -11.83 -1.33
C LEU A 73 -4.04 -13.26 -1.85
N ASP A 74 -5.24 -13.81 -1.96
CA ASP A 74 -5.45 -15.23 -2.30
C ASP A 74 -4.62 -16.14 -1.36
N ASP A 75 -3.66 -16.89 -1.90
CA ASP A 75 -2.74 -17.76 -1.14
C ASP A 75 -1.40 -17.08 -0.81
N GLU A 76 -1.18 -15.84 -1.26
CA GLU A 76 0.04 -15.07 -1.02
C GLU A 76 -0.07 -14.24 0.27
N VAL A 77 0.82 -14.49 1.22
CA VAL A 77 1.01 -13.66 2.41
C VAL A 77 2.38 -12.99 2.31
N GLY A 78 2.41 -11.68 2.53
CA GLY A 78 3.65 -10.93 2.45
C GLY A 78 3.59 -9.58 3.15
N ALA A 79 4.65 -8.80 2.97
CA ALA A 79 4.73 -7.45 3.48
C ALA A 79 5.23 -6.48 2.41
N LEU A 80 4.58 -5.32 2.29
CA LEU A 80 5.11 -4.16 1.60
C LEU A 80 5.92 -3.34 2.60
N ILE A 81 7.21 -3.16 2.34
CA ILE A 81 8.12 -2.42 3.23
C ILE A 81 8.40 -1.03 2.64
N PHE A 82 8.15 -0.01 3.43
CA PHE A 82 8.35 1.39 3.07
C PHE A 82 9.38 2.03 4.00
N THR A 83 10.40 2.61 3.40
CA THR A 83 11.38 3.43 4.11
C THR A 83 10.81 4.83 4.28
N PRO A 84 10.92 5.46 5.47
CA PRO A 84 10.52 6.84 5.65
C PRO A 84 11.26 7.74 4.67
N GLN A 85 10.51 8.48 3.85
CA GLN A 85 11.10 9.55 3.05
C GLN A 85 11.23 10.78 3.96
N PRO A 86 12.43 11.36 4.12
CA PRO A 86 12.57 12.62 4.84
C PRO A 86 11.69 13.69 4.16
N ALA A 87 11.10 14.57 4.96
CA ALA A 87 10.34 15.70 4.42
C ALA A 87 11.27 16.51 3.50
N SER A 88 10.83 16.73 2.27
CA SER A 88 11.52 17.67 1.37
C SER A 88 11.38 19.06 1.99
N GLU A 89 12.51 19.70 2.32
CA GLU A 89 12.55 21.10 2.75
C GLU A 89 12.08 22.06 1.65
#